data_AF-A0A3N2BYS5-F1
#
_entry.id   AF-A0A3N2BYS5-F1
#
_cell.length_a   1.000
_cell.length_b   1.000
_cell.length_c   1.000
_cell.angle_alpha   90.00
_cell.angle_beta   90.00
_cell.angle_gamma   90.00
#
_symmetry.space_group_name_H-M   'P 1'
#
loop_
_entity.id
_entity.type
_entity.pdbx_description
1 polymer ?
#
loop_
_entity_poly.entity_id
_entity_poly.type
_entity_poly.pdbx_seq_one_letter_code
_entity_poly.pdbx_strand_id
1 'polypeptide(L)'
;MPMHTPGAPQTLHLFGDVVRAEALHYTELFAEKPFVPALLLYCSNGAYRILSPGEDHPGSYVAEGPLSAERLRVNFISWPSDDWNRNVAFHVLDFDRTTGGFTQRLRLPGDPEPKHQTGRHAEVTDLGDWDADTTWQTAKPLLHETFEALARG
;
A
#
# COMPACT_ATOMS: atom_id res chain seq x y z
N MET A 1 36.74 16.07 -22.83
CA MET A 1 35.35 15.94 -22.37
C MET A 1 34.74 14.74 -23.08
N PRO A 2 34.34 13.66 -22.38
CA PRO A 2 33.68 12.55 -23.05
C PRO A 2 32.30 13.00 -23.53
N MET A 3 32.02 12.80 -24.82
CA MET A 3 30.69 13.01 -25.41
C MET A 3 29.74 11.94 -24.87
N HIS A 4 28.67 12.35 -24.19
CA HIS A 4 27.55 11.46 -23.89
C HIS A 4 26.84 11.15 -25.21
N THR A 5 26.95 9.90 -25.67
CA THR A 5 26.04 9.37 -26.68
C THR A 5 24.64 9.30 -26.05
N PRO A 6 23.60 9.90 -26.64
CA PRO A 6 22.24 9.76 -26.14
C PRO A 6 21.86 8.27 -26.14
N GLY A 7 21.51 7.74 -24.97
CA GLY A 7 20.97 6.39 -24.86
C GLY A 7 19.65 6.26 -25.63
N ALA A 8 19.31 5.05 -26.06
CA ALA A 8 18.02 4.76 -26.66
C ALA A 8 16.87 5.22 -25.72
N PRO A 9 15.70 5.61 -26.26
CA PRO A 9 14.57 6.02 -25.45
C PRO A 9 14.24 4.93 -24.42
N GLN A 10 14.29 5.28 -23.14
CA GLN A 10 13.85 4.39 -22.07
C GLN A 10 12.39 4.71 -21.76
N THR A 11 11.51 3.72 -21.87
CA THR A 11 10.15 3.83 -21.34
C THR A 11 10.24 3.96 -19.82
N LEU A 12 9.75 5.07 -19.28
CA LEU A 12 9.70 5.25 -17.83
C LEU A 12 8.55 4.42 -17.27
N HIS A 13 8.88 3.36 -16.53
CA HIS A 13 7.90 2.63 -15.75
C HIS A 13 7.70 3.33 -14.41
N LEU A 14 6.46 3.73 -14.13
CA LEU A 14 6.11 4.43 -12.90
C LEU A 14 6.26 3.52 -11.67
N PHE A 15 5.92 2.25 -11.85
CA PHE A 15 6.08 1.20 -10.84
C PHE A 15 7.17 0.23 -11.29
N GLY A 16 8.07 -0.14 -10.37
CA GLY A 16 8.92 -1.31 -10.52
C GLY A 16 8.16 -2.59 -10.18
N ASP A 17 8.84 -3.73 -10.28
CA ASP A 17 8.28 -5.05 -9.93
C ASP A 17 7.71 -5.05 -8.52
N VAL A 18 6.57 -5.74 -8.32
CA VAL A 18 6.01 -5.96 -6.99
C VAL A 18 6.93 -6.92 -6.24
N VAL A 19 7.50 -6.45 -5.13
CA VAL A 19 8.44 -7.21 -4.30
C VAL A 19 7.80 -7.74 -3.02
N ARG A 20 6.64 -7.21 -2.64
CA ARG A 20 5.89 -7.63 -1.47
C ARG A 20 4.44 -7.18 -1.57
N ALA A 21 3.54 -7.93 -0.94
CA ALA A 21 2.18 -7.49 -0.73
C ALA A 21 1.59 -7.91 0.62
N GLU A 22 0.68 -7.10 1.15
CA GLU A 22 -0.03 -7.34 2.39
C GLU A 22 -1.54 -7.18 2.16
N ALA A 23 -2.31 -8.21 2.47
CA ALA A 23 -3.76 -8.11 2.55
C ALA A 23 -4.14 -7.52 3.91
N LEU A 24 -4.95 -6.47 3.91
CA LEU A 24 -5.39 -5.74 5.09
C LEU A 24 -6.89 -5.93 5.32
N HIS A 25 -7.29 -6.04 6.58
CA HIS A 25 -8.67 -5.98 7.03
C HIS A 25 -8.78 -5.02 8.21
N TYR A 26 -9.35 -3.85 7.97
CA TYR A 26 -9.56 -2.83 9.01
C TYR A 26 -10.68 -3.26 9.95
N THR A 27 -10.40 -3.25 11.25
CA THR A 27 -11.40 -3.50 12.32
C THR A 27 -11.89 -2.20 12.96
N GLU A 28 -11.09 -1.13 12.87
CA GLU A 28 -11.47 0.23 13.23
C GLU A 28 -11.16 1.18 12.06
N LEU A 29 -12.21 1.86 11.59
CA LEU A 29 -12.15 2.83 10.49
C LEU A 29 -12.55 4.21 11.03
N PHE A 30 -11.99 5.27 10.45
CA PHE A 30 -12.58 6.61 10.63
C PHE A 30 -13.81 6.74 9.72
N ALA A 31 -14.77 7.58 10.13
CA ALA A 31 -16.14 7.60 9.58
C ALA A 31 -16.25 7.76 8.05
N GLU A 32 -15.27 8.37 7.39
CA GLU A 32 -15.31 8.66 5.95
C GLU A 32 -14.64 7.57 5.09
N LYS A 33 -13.95 6.57 5.68
CA LYS A 33 -13.33 5.47 4.93
C LYS A 33 -14.16 4.18 5.08
N PRO A 34 -14.99 3.80 4.09
CA PRO A 34 -15.87 2.63 4.21
C PRO A 34 -15.18 1.30 3.86
N PHE A 35 -13.92 1.33 3.44
CA PHE A 35 -13.25 0.16 2.85
C PHE A 35 -12.57 -0.70 3.91
N VAL A 36 -13.28 -1.79 4.28
CA VAL A 36 -12.82 -2.77 5.25
C VAL A 36 -11.65 -3.62 4.74
N PRO A 37 -11.67 -4.19 3.51
CA PRO A 37 -10.50 -4.86 2.96
C PRO A 37 -9.68 -3.93 2.05
N ALA A 38 -8.36 -4.09 2.09
CA ALA A 38 -7.45 -3.42 1.16
C ALA A 38 -6.24 -4.31 0.85
N LEU A 39 -5.58 -4.05 -0.27
CA LEU A 39 -4.33 -4.70 -0.67
C LEU A 39 -3.23 -3.65 -0.76
N LEU A 40 -2.13 -3.86 -0.07
CA LEU A 40 -0.95 -3.00 -0.13
C LEU A 40 0.14 -3.70 -0.94
N LEU A 41 0.60 -3.06 -2.02
CA LEU A 41 1.66 -3.54 -2.90
C LEU A 41 2.91 -2.66 -2.72
N TYR A 42 4.07 -3.30 -2.56
CA TYR A 42 5.37 -2.63 -2.51
C TYR A 42 6.14 -2.92 -3.79
N CYS A 43 6.67 -1.87 -4.43
CA CYS A 43 7.46 -1.99 -5.64
C CYS A 43 8.97 -1.87 -5.33
N SER A 44 9.80 -2.49 -6.18
CA SER A 44 11.27 -2.52 -6.08
C SER A 44 11.92 -1.13 -6.17
N ASN A 45 11.23 -0.16 -6.76
CA ASN A 45 11.69 1.22 -6.95
C ASN A 45 11.25 2.18 -5.83
N GLY A 46 10.70 1.67 -4.71
CA GLY A 46 10.23 2.49 -3.60
C GLY A 46 8.83 3.09 -3.80
N ALA A 47 8.13 2.73 -4.88
CA ALA A 47 6.71 3.03 -5.05
C ALA A 47 5.83 2.03 -4.29
N TYR A 48 4.63 2.45 -3.91
CA TYR A 48 3.60 1.54 -3.39
C TYR A 48 2.27 1.81 -4.06
N ARG A 49 1.34 0.87 -3.91
CA ARG A 49 -0.08 1.05 -4.22
C ARG A 49 -0.94 0.48 -3.09
N ILE A 50 -1.96 1.21 -2.66
CA ILE A 50 -3.04 0.68 -1.82
C ILE A 50 -4.29 0.56 -2.68
N LEU A 51 -4.78 -0.66 -2.84
CA LEU A 51 -5.97 -0.99 -3.63
C LEU A 51 -7.14 -1.32 -2.69
N SER A 52 -8.27 -0.67 -2.90
CA SER A 52 -9.54 -0.93 -2.19
C SER A 52 -10.70 -0.94 -3.21
N PRO A 53 -11.92 -1.35 -2.82
CA PRO A 53 -13.09 -1.23 -3.69
C PRO A 53 -13.29 0.20 -4.26
N GLY A 54 -12.94 0.40 -5.53
CA GLY A 54 -13.07 1.69 -6.20
C GLY A 54 -11.93 2.68 -5.94
N GLU A 55 -10.87 2.26 -5.22
CA GLU A 55 -9.72 3.09 -4.91
C GLU A 55 -8.41 2.42 -5.38
N ASP A 56 -7.51 3.25 -5.92
CA ASP A 56 -6.12 2.91 -6.24
C ASP A 56 -5.27 4.11 -5.87
N HIS A 57 -4.57 4.01 -4.73
CA HIS A 57 -3.76 5.09 -4.20
C HIS A 57 -2.27 4.76 -4.35
N PRO A 58 -1.62 5.25 -5.42
CA PRO A 58 -0.19 5.10 -5.58
C PRO A 58 0.58 6.15 -4.78
N GLY A 59 1.83 5.84 -4.47
CA GLY A 59 2.71 6.75 -3.78
C GLY A 59 4.13 6.23 -3.62
N SER A 60 4.87 6.82 -2.69
CA SER A 60 6.21 6.39 -2.30
C SER A 60 6.23 5.91 -0.85
N TYR A 61 7.04 4.89 -0.55
CA TYR A 61 7.19 4.35 0.80
C TYR A 61 8.64 4.39 1.28
N VAL A 62 8.80 4.43 2.60
CA VAL A 62 10.07 4.24 3.31
C VAL A 62 9.82 3.33 4.51
N ALA A 63 10.47 2.16 4.51
CA ALA A 63 10.43 1.22 5.62
C ALA A 63 11.57 1.47 6.61
N GLU A 64 11.28 1.42 7.91
CA GLU A 64 12.27 1.58 8.99
C GLU A 64 13.01 0.25 9.29
N GLY A 65 13.25 -0.55 8.25
CA GLY A 65 13.89 -1.87 8.33
C GLY A 65 13.62 -2.73 7.09
N PRO A 66 14.09 -3.99 7.06
CA PRO A 66 13.74 -4.95 6.02
C PRO A 66 12.23 -5.17 5.97
N LEU A 67 11.63 -5.23 4.77
CA LEU A 67 10.19 -5.46 4.62
C LEU A 67 9.70 -6.78 5.24
N SER A 68 10.61 -7.75 5.40
CA SER A 68 10.36 -9.05 6.03
C SER A 68 10.48 -9.04 7.57
N ALA A 69 10.73 -7.89 8.20
CA ALA A 69 10.85 -7.82 9.66
C ALA A 69 9.55 -8.23 10.36
N GLU A 70 9.67 -8.92 11.51
CA GLU A 70 8.52 -9.32 12.35
C GLU A 70 7.69 -8.11 12.80
N ARG A 71 8.36 -7.02 13.13
CA ARG A 71 7.77 -5.72 13.40
C ARG A 71 8.32 -4.73 12.41
N LEU A 72 7.42 -4.04 11.72
CA LEU A 72 7.78 -3.17 10.62
C LEU A 72 6.97 -1.88 10.70
N ARG A 73 7.68 -0.75 10.80
CA ARG A 73 7.09 0.57 10.54
C ARG A 73 7.37 0.97 9.10
N VAL A 74 6.33 1.43 8.41
CA VAL A 74 6.45 2.00 7.07
C VAL A 74 5.75 3.34 7.00
N ASN A 75 6.45 4.32 6.43
CA ASN A 75 5.94 5.63 6.12
C ASN A 75 5.55 5.67 4.64
N PHE A 76 4.35 6.11 4.32
CA PHE A 76 3.81 6.22 2.96
C PHE A 76 3.39 7.66 2.69
N ILE A 77 3.79 8.19 1.54
CA ILE A 77 3.31 9.46 1.01
C ILE A 77 2.59 9.17 -0.30
N SER A 78 1.30 9.46 -0.38
CA SER A 78 0.55 9.31 -1.63
C SER A 78 1.08 10.27 -2.69
N TRP A 79 0.94 9.93 -3.95
CA TRP A 79 1.05 10.94 -5.00
C TRP A 79 -0.22 11.81 -5.04
N PRO A 80 -0.14 13.02 -5.59
CA PRO A 80 -1.30 13.89 -5.73
C PRO A 80 -2.44 13.22 -6.52
N SER A 81 -3.62 13.14 -5.92
CA SER A 81 -4.85 12.62 -6.56
C SER A 81 -6.04 13.56 -6.34
N ASP A 82 -7.13 13.32 -7.07
CA ASP A 82 -8.37 14.08 -6.89
C ASP A 82 -9.01 13.82 -5.52
N ASP A 83 -8.79 12.64 -4.93
CA ASP A 83 -9.30 12.29 -3.59
C ASP A 83 -8.79 13.24 -2.50
N TRP A 84 -7.60 13.80 -2.72
CA TRP A 84 -6.91 14.68 -1.76
C TRP A 84 -6.71 16.10 -2.30
N ASN A 85 -7.59 16.58 -3.19
CA ASN A 85 -7.53 17.92 -3.78
C ASN A 85 -6.17 18.25 -4.42
N ARG A 86 -5.62 17.30 -5.19
CA ARG A 86 -4.29 17.42 -5.82
C ARG A 86 -3.16 17.63 -4.81
N ASN A 87 -3.32 17.09 -3.60
CA ASN A 87 -2.32 17.10 -2.54
C ASN A 87 -2.04 15.66 -2.08
N VAL A 88 -1.18 15.49 -1.08
CA VAL A 88 -0.68 14.19 -0.63
C VAL A 88 -1.21 13.82 0.74
N ALA A 89 -1.57 12.56 0.92
CA ALA A 89 -1.85 11.96 2.21
C ALA A 89 -0.57 11.30 2.76
N PHE A 90 -0.36 11.39 4.07
CA PHE A 90 0.73 10.71 4.75
C PHE A 90 0.17 9.60 5.65
N HIS A 91 0.60 8.37 5.42
CA HIS A 91 0.25 7.22 6.25
C HIS A 91 1.48 6.71 6.98
N VAL A 92 1.35 6.42 8.27
CA VAL A 92 2.32 5.60 9.01
C VAL A 92 1.63 4.33 9.42
N LEU A 93 2.11 3.19 8.95
CA LEU A 93 1.63 1.89 9.37
C LEU A 93 2.67 1.19 10.22
N ASP A 94 2.22 0.63 11.33
CA ASP A 94 2.99 -0.24 12.21
C ASP A 94 2.41 -1.66 12.11
N PHE A 95 3.18 -2.61 11.59
CA PHE A 95 2.82 -4.01 11.46
C PHE A 95 3.47 -4.85 12.57
N ASP A 96 2.71 -5.77 13.15
CA ASP A 96 3.20 -6.85 14.00
C ASP A 96 2.78 -8.19 13.37
N ARG A 97 3.74 -8.91 12.77
CA ARG A 97 3.51 -10.21 12.09
C ARG A 97 3.31 -11.35 13.06
N THR A 98 3.78 -11.20 14.31
CA THR A 98 3.63 -12.24 15.33
C THR A 98 2.18 -12.36 15.78
N THR A 99 1.45 -11.24 15.77
CA THR A 99 0.03 -11.15 16.13
C THR A 99 -0.90 -11.04 14.93
N GLY A 100 -0.37 -10.72 13.75
CA GLY A 100 -1.16 -10.40 12.56
C GLY A 100 -1.90 -9.06 12.65
N GLY A 101 -1.53 -8.19 13.60
CA GLY A 101 -2.14 -6.88 13.80
C GLY A 101 -1.38 -5.74 13.11
N PHE A 102 -2.09 -4.67 12.73
CA PHE A 102 -1.49 -3.42 12.30
C PHE A 102 -2.22 -2.20 12.85
N THR A 103 -1.51 -1.09 13.00
CA THR A 103 -2.11 0.22 13.23
C THR A 103 -1.74 1.17 12.10
N GLN A 104 -2.60 2.15 11.84
CA GLN A 104 -2.39 3.19 10.85
C GLN A 104 -2.71 4.56 11.43
N ARG A 105 -1.81 5.52 11.16
CA ARG A 105 -2.04 6.95 11.37
C ARG A 105 -2.05 7.64 10.02
N LEU A 106 -3.16 8.29 9.69
CA LEU A 106 -3.37 9.03 8.44
C LEU A 106 -3.41 10.53 8.72
N ARG A 107 -2.54 11.29 8.07
CA ARG A 107 -2.63 12.76 8.02
C ARG A 107 -3.09 13.17 6.63
N LEU A 108 -4.28 13.76 6.57
CA LEU A 108 -4.83 14.36 5.35
C LEU A 108 -4.42 15.84 5.24
N PRO A 109 -4.36 16.37 4.01
CA PRO A 109 -4.20 17.80 3.80
C PRO A 109 -5.26 18.63 4.52
N GLY A 110 -4.84 19.56 5.36
CA GLY A 110 -5.74 20.49 6.06
C GLY A 110 -6.41 19.95 7.33
N ASP A 111 -6.29 18.64 7.61
CA ASP A 111 -6.82 18.07 8.84
C ASP A 111 -5.96 18.49 10.05
N PRO A 112 -6.59 18.93 11.15
CA PRO A 112 -5.86 19.41 12.32
C PRO A 112 -5.17 18.27 13.09
N GLU A 113 -5.77 17.07 13.09
CA GLU A 113 -5.31 15.91 13.82
C GLU A 113 -5.24 14.67 12.92
N PRO A 114 -4.29 13.74 13.14
CA PRO A 114 -4.25 12.48 12.42
C PRO A 114 -5.49 11.62 12.69
N LYS A 115 -5.95 10.90 11.67
CA LYS A 115 -6.97 9.85 11.79
C LYS A 115 -6.30 8.52 12.15
N HIS A 116 -6.90 7.79 13.07
CA HIS A 116 -6.38 6.51 13.56
C HIS A 116 -7.23 5.36 13.04
N GLN A 117 -6.55 4.28 12.67
CA GLN A 117 -7.18 3.06 12.20
C GLN A 117 -6.39 1.85 12.71
N THR A 118 -7.06 0.72 12.87
CA THR A 118 -6.41 -0.55 13.23
C THR A 118 -7.05 -1.70 12.46
N GLY A 119 -6.33 -2.81 12.39
CA GLY A 119 -6.83 -3.99 11.71
C GLY A 119 -5.91 -5.18 11.83
N ARG A 120 -6.22 -6.17 11.00
CA ARG A 120 -5.44 -7.39 10.81
C ARG A 120 -4.81 -7.40 9.43
N HIS A 121 -3.65 -8.01 9.31
CA HIS A 121 -2.94 -8.16 8.06
C HIS A 121 -2.41 -9.59 7.89
N ALA A 122 -2.23 -9.97 6.63
CA ALA A 122 -1.52 -11.17 6.24
C ALA A 122 -0.64 -10.87 5.03
N GLU A 123 0.56 -11.44 5.03
CA GLU A 123 1.42 -11.41 3.85
C GLU A 123 0.78 -12.24 2.74
N VAL A 124 0.78 -11.69 1.53
CA VAL A 124 0.43 -12.46 0.34
C VAL A 124 1.70 -13.15 -0.15
N THR A 125 1.73 -14.48 -0.02
CA THR A 125 2.91 -15.30 -0.35
C THR A 125 2.99 -15.72 -1.80
N ASP A 126 1.86 -15.73 -2.52
CA ASP A 126 1.80 -15.93 -3.96
C ASP A 126 1.44 -14.63 -4.65
N LEU A 127 2.47 -13.89 -5.07
CA LEU A 127 2.30 -12.63 -5.78
C LEU A 127 1.87 -12.84 -7.24
N GLY A 128 1.87 -14.08 -7.75
CA GLY A 128 1.56 -14.37 -9.16
C GLY A 128 2.32 -13.48 -10.14
N ASP A 129 1.63 -13.05 -11.20
CA ASP A 129 2.11 -12.07 -12.20
C ASP A 129 1.69 -10.63 -11.84
N TRP A 130 1.63 -10.28 -10.54
CA TRP A 130 1.21 -8.93 -10.16
C TRP A 130 2.23 -7.88 -10.60
N ASP A 131 1.76 -6.96 -11.44
CA ASP A 131 2.54 -5.87 -12.00
C ASP A 131 1.81 -4.52 -11.85
N ALA A 132 2.25 -3.54 -12.63
CA ALA A 132 1.65 -2.21 -12.70
C ALA A 132 0.15 -2.21 -13.08
N ASP A 133 -0.34 -3.24 -13.76
CA ASP A 133 -1.73 -3.35 -14.22
C ASP A 133 -2.64 -4.09 -13.23
N THR A 134 -2.08 -4.58 -12.11
CA THR A 134 -2.87 -5.17 -11.02
C THR A 134 -3.90 -4.16 -10.54
N THR A 135 -5.18 -4.56 -10.43
CA THR A 135 -6.26 -3.72 -9.91
C THR A 135 -6.96 -4.43 -8.76
N TRP A 136 -7.78 -3.71 -8.00
CA TRP A 136 -8.62 -4.31 -6.98
C TRP A 136 -9.52 -5.42 -7.57
N GLN A 137 -10.07 -5.20 -8.77
CA GLN A 137 -10.99 -6.12 -9.43
C GLN A 137 -10.30 -7.42 -9.85
N THR A 138 -9.02 -7.37 -10.24
CA THR A 138 -8.24 -8.56 -10.58
C THR A 138 -7.69 -9.26 -9.35
N ALA A 139 -7.26 -8.52 -8.32
CA ALA A 139 -6.65 -9.10 -7.12
C ALA A 139 -7.67 -9.67 -6.12
N LYS A 140 -8.81 -9.02 -5.90
CA LYS A 140 -9.79 -9.42 -4.88
C LYS A 140 -10.26 -10.88 -5.02
N PRO A 141 -10.61 -11.40 -6.22
CA PRO A 141 -11.04 -12.79 -6.35
C PRO A 141 -9.95 -13.80 -5.96
N LEU A 142 -8.68 -13.49 -6.25
CA LEU A 142 -7.54 -14.34 -5.92
C LEU A 142 -7.28 -14.40 -4.42
N LEU A 143 -7.59 -13.31 -3.72
CA LEU A 143 -7.37 -13.16 -2.27
C LEU A 143 -8.63 -13.42 -1.43
N HIS A 144 -9.68 -14.00 -2.01
CA HIS A 144 -10.96 -14.17 -1.34
C HIS A 144 -10.82 -14.91 0.01
N GLU A 145 -10.15 -16.06 0.01
CA GLU A 145 -9.93 -16.87 1.21
C GLU A 145 -9.09 -16.12 2.27
N THR A 146 -8.06 -15.39 1.83
CA THR A 146 -7.23 -14.55 2.71
C THR A 146 -8.07 -13.48 3.40
N PHE A 147 -8.90 -12.76 2.64
CA PHE A 147 -9.76 -11.72 3.22
C PHE A 147 -10.84 -12.30 4.14
N GLU A 148 -11.37 -13.49 3.84
CA GLU A 148 -12.30 -14.15 4.74
C GLU A 148 -11.64 -14.60 6.05
N ALA A 149 -10.42 -15.13 5.99
CA ALA A 149 -9.66 -15.51 7.17
C ALA A 149 -9.38 -14.28 8.06
N LEU A 150 -8.92 -13.19 7.44
CA LEU A 150 -8.72 -11.92 8.14
C LEU A 150 -10.00 -11.32 8.73
N ALA A 151 -11.17 -11.59 8.14
CA ALA A 151 -12.44 -11.13 8.69
C ALA A 151 -12.87 -11.94 9.94
N ARG A 152 -12.56 -13.24 9.99
CA ARG A 152 -12.91 -14.11 11.13
C ARG A 152 -12.06 -13.84 12.36
N GLY A 153 -10.78 -13.50 12.17
CA GLY A 153 -9.83 -13.24 13.25
C GLY A 153 -9.07 -14.46 13.73
#